data_AF-A0A388P9V8-F1
#
_entry.id   AF-A0A388P9V8-F1
#
_cell.length_a   1.000
_cell.length_b   1.000
_cell.length_c   1.000
_cell.angle_alpha   90.00
_cell.angle_beta   90.00
_cell.angle_gamma   90.00
#
_symmetry.space_group_name_H-M   'P 1'
#
loop_
_entity.id
_entity.type
_entity.pdbx_description
1 polymer ?
#
loop_
_entity_poly.entity_id
_entity_poly.type
_entity_poly.pdbx_seq_one_letter_code
_entity_poly.pdbx_strand_id
1 'polypeptide(L)'
;MRTQTHRLDNGGNLFDMIADPGQTAPIQAKQPDLAKELMNAVAAWRKELGIATPAGGKGKGKVANGPGSGVDPRPLAIGYREFPITMLPARDGEPRGEMRRSSKAPNSSYFVNWTKPTDSAVWNIEVVTAGTYIVTLDYACAAADVGSKLELSFEGTLLKGKVSEAFDSPLKLEQDTITRPDGESVMRDFRTMTLGEVRLEPGKGELRLRATDIPGKSVMDLRRVTMTLK
;
A
#
# COMPACT_ATOMS: atom_id res chain seq x y z
N MET A 1 8.37 20.18 14.71
CA MET A 1 7.42 20.97 15.52
C MET A 1 7.23 22.32 14.87
N ARG A 2 6.01 22.83 14.76
CA ARG A 2 5.75 24.18 14.21
C ARG A 2 4.95 24.98 15.23
N THR A 3 5.42 26.19 15.53
CA THR A 3 4.69 27.21 16.28
C THR A 3 4.19 28.28 15.32
N GLN A 4 3.55 29.33 15.84
CA GLN A 4 3.09 30.45 15.02
C GLN A 4 4.22 31.12 14.24
N THR A 5 5.39 31.26 14.87
CA THR A 5 6.52 32.04 14.36
C THR A 5 7.74 31.20 14.01
N HIS A 6 7.82 29.94 14.46
CA HIS A 6 9.01 29.12 14.31
C HIS A 6 8.70 27.70 13.85
N ARG A 7 9.69 27.04 13.25
CA ARG A 7 9.63 25.63 12.91
C ARG A 7 10.93 24.93 13.29
N LEU A 8 10.80 23.88 14.10
CA LEU A 8 11.85 22.88 14.30
C LEU A 8 11.65 21.74 13.28
N ASP A 9 12.64 21.51 12.43
CA ASP A 9 12.62 20.43 11.43
C ASP A 9 12.95 19.05 12.06
N ASN A 10 12.98 18.00 11.24
CA ASN A 10 13.33 16.65 11.71
C ASN A 10 14.85 16.45 11.95
N GLY A 11 15.69 17.37 11.49
CA GLY A 11 17.13 17.40 11.76
C GLY A 11 17.49 18.13 13.06
N GLY A 12 16.51 18.74 13.73
CA GLY A 12 16.72 19.55 14.94
C GLY A 12 17.11 21.00 14.64
N ASN A 13 17.00 21.46 13.39
CA ASN A 13 17.23 22.86 13.04
C ASN A 13 16.00 23.70 13.34
N LEU A 14 16.22 24.87 13.92
CA LEU A 14 15.17 25.85 14.22
C LEU A 14 15.18 26.93 13.15
N PHE A 15 14.02 27.26 12.59
CA PHE A 15 13.84 28.31 11.60
C PHE A 15 12.79 29.33 12.05
N ASP A 16 13.00 30.59 11.69
CA ASP A 16 12.02 31.67 11.84
C ASP A 16 11.08 31.65 10.63
N MET A 17 9.81 31.31 10.84
CA MET A 17 8.82 31.18 9.77
C MET A 17 8.23 32.52 9.31
N ILE A 18 8.57 33.63 9.98
CA ILE A 18 8.19 34.99 9.58
C ILE A 18 9.28 35.59 8.71
N ALA A 19 10.53 35.55 9.16
CA ALA A 19 11.68 36.13 8.46
C ALA A 19 12.29 35.18 7.41
N ASP A 20 12.19 33.87 7.59
CA ASP A 20 12.69 32.83 6.70
C ASP A 20 11.66 31.70 6.47
N PRO A 21 10.53 31.98 5.79
CA PRO A 21 9.54 30.95 5.47
C PRO A 21 10.12 29.77 4.66
N GLY A 22 11.22 30.03 3.92
CA GLY A 22 11.93 29.05 3.11
C GLY A 22 12.77 28.05 3.90
N GLN A 23 12.98 28.25 5.21
CA GLN A 23 13.83 27.40 6.05
C GLN A 23 15.27 27.26 5.49
N THR A 24 15.84 28.39 5.08
CA THR A 24 17.19 28.47 4.48
C THR A 24 18.28 28.75 5.49
N ALA A 25 17.95 29.40 6.61
CA ALA A 25 18.90 29.88 7.61
C ALA A 25 18.54 29.35 9.02
N PRO A 26 19.20 28.28 9.49
CA PRO A 26 18.99 27.78 10.85
C PRO A 26 19.39 28.81 11.92
N ILE A 27 18.53 29.00 12.93
CA ILE A 27 18.69 30.00 14.00
C ILE A 27 18.83 29.39 15.40
N GLN A 28 19.02 28.08 15.54
CA GLN A 28 19.18 27.42 16.85
C GLN A 28 20.36 27.97 17.67
N ALA A 29 21.42 28.46 17.03
CA ALA A 29 22.53 29.10 17.73
C ALA A 29 22.16 30.49 18.28
N LYS A 30 21.20 31.18 17.65
CA LYS A 30 20.68 32.48 18.09
C LYS A 30 19.58 32.35 19.14
N GLN A 31 18.83 31.25 19.11
CA GLN A 31 17.73 30.96 20.05
C GLN A 31 17.85 29.54 20.64
N PRO A 32 18.88 29.27 21.45
CA PRO A 32 19.15 27.92 21.95
C PRO A 32 18.07 27.40 22.91
N ASP A 33 17.48 28.28 23.72
CA ASP A 33 16.43 27.89 24.68
C ASP A 33 15.15 27.45 23.97
N LEU A 34 14.71 28.21 22.96
CA LEU A 34 13.54 27.84 22.16
C LEU A 34 13.79 26.53 21.39
N ALA A 35 14.99 26.35 20.83
CA ALA A 35 15.34 25.09 20.17
C ALA A 35 15.24 23.91 21.15
N LYS A 36 15.76 24.07 22.37
CA LYS A 36 15.70 23.04 23.42
C LYS A 36 14.27 22.75 23.86
N GLU A 37 13.45 23.77 24.07
CA GLU A 37 12.04 23.64 24.41
C GLU A 37 11.29 22.82 23.35
N LEU A 38 11.42 23.18 22.07
CA LEU A 38 10.74 22.49 20.99
C LEU A 38 11.27 21.07 20.78
N MET A 39 12.57 20.83 20.98
CA MET A 39 13.13 19.47 20.98
C MET A 39 12.53 18.60 22.09
N ASN A 40 12.40 19.15 23.29
CA ASN A 40 11.79 18.45 24.43
C ASN A 40 10.30 18.17 24.18
N ALA A 41 9.56 19.12 23.62
CA ALA A 41 8.16 18.93 23.24
C ALA A 41 8.01 17.79 22.21
N VAL A 42 8.88 17.73 21.21
CA VAL A 42 8.92 16.61 20.24
C VAL A 42 9.25 15.28 20.92
N ALA A 43 10.21 15.27 21.85
CA ALA A 43 10.59 14.06 22.57
C ALA A 43 9.44 13.55 23.47
N ALA A 44 8.76 14.45 24.18
CA ALA A 44 7.60 14.12 25.01
C ALA A 44 6.45 13.56 24.16
N TRP A 45 6.11 14.23 23.06
CA TRP A 45 5.09 13.77 22.11
C TRP A 45 5.41 12.39 21.51
N ARG A 46 6.67 12.13 21.13
CA ARG A 46 7.10 10.81 20.65
C ARG A 46 6.91 9.73 21.70
N LYS A 47 7.26 10.03 22.95
CA LYS A 47 7.09 9.11 24.09
C LYS A 47 5.61 8.80 24.35
N GLU A 48 4.76 9.82 24.32
CA GLU A 48 3.31 9.69 24.48
C GLU A 48 2.70 8.77 23.42
N LEU A 49 3.10 8.93 22.16
CA LEU A 49 2.60 8.11 21.06
C LEU A 49 3.28 6.73 20.95
N GLY A 50 4.22 6.39 21.84
CA GLY A 50 4.98 5.14 21.75
C GLY A 50 5.85 5.06 20.48
N ILE A 51 6.19 6.19 19.86
CA ILE A 51 7.04 6.25 18.68
C ILE A 51 8.49 6.17 19.14
N ALA A 52 9.19 5.07 18.81
CA ALA A 52 10.62 4.95 19.06
C ALA A 52 11.37 6.14 18.44
N THR A 53 12.29 6.75 19.19
CA THR A 53 13.18 7.79 18.67
C THR A 53 14.01 7.22 17.52
N PRO A 54 13.92 7.74 16.29
CA PRO A 54 14.87 7.40 15.26
C PRO A 54 16.21 7.99 15.69
N ALA A 55 17.12 7.13 16.12
CA ALA A 55 18.51 7.49 16.27
C ALA A 55 19.05 7.87 14.89
N GLY A 56 19.19 9.17 14.63
CA GLY A 56 20.02 9.71 13.54
C GLY A 56 19.57 9.41 12.10
N GLY A 57 19.24 10.49 11.39
CA GLY A 57 19.40 10.54 9.94
C GLY A 57 18.39 9.76 9.10
N LYS A 58 18.54 9.88 7.79
CA LYS A 58 17.75 9.22 6.73
C LYS A 58 17.95 7.69 6.72
N GLY A 59 17.80 7.04 7.86
CA GLY A 59 17.68 5.59 7.96
C GLY A 59 16.28 5.21 7.51
N LYS A 60 16.16 4.83 6.23
CA LYS A 60 15.06 3.99 5.76
C LYS A 60 14.90 2.88 6.79
N GLY A 61 13.82 2.91 7.56
CA GLY A 61 13.39 1.75 8.35
C GLY A 61 13.13 0.63 7.36
N LYS A 62 14.18 -0.14 7.06
CA LYS A 62 14.07 -1.42 6.36
C LYS A 62 13.35 -2.33 7.34
N VAL A 63 12.03 -2.34 7.26
CA VAL A 63 11.30 -3.55 7.62
C VAL A 63 11.82 -4.61 6.67
N ALA A 64 12.53 -5.59 7.23
CA ALA A 64 13.10 -6.68 6.47
C ALA A 64 11.93 -7.50 5.90
N ASN A 65 11.71 -7.42 4.58
CA ASN A 65 11.17 -8.48 3.73
C ASN A 65 11.20 -8.03 2.26
N GLY A 66 12.25 -8.38 1.52
CA GLY A 66 12.30 -8.22 0.06
C GLY A 66 12.51 -6.79 -0.48
N PRO A 67 12.93 -6.65 -1.75
CA PRO A 67 13.10 -5.36 -2.41
C PRO A 67 11.73 -4.74 -2.71
N GLY A 68 11.13 -4.06 -1.72
CA GLY A 68 9.91 -3.26 -1.93
C GLY A 68 8.82 -3.32 -0.84
N SER A 69 9.06 -3.89 0.35
CA SER A 69 8.05 -3.93 1.43
C SER A 69 8.02 -2.65 2.29
N GLY A 70 7.99 -1.48 1.64
CA GLY A 70 7.62 -0.23 2.32
C GLY A 70 6.14 -0.15 2.72
N VAL A 71 5.49 -1.31 2.91
CA VAL A 71 4.08 -1.44 3.25
C VAL A 71 3.95 -1.28 4.76
N ASP A 72 2.98 -0.49 5.18
CA ASP A 72 2.67 -0.30 6.59
C ASP A 72 2.25 -1.65 7.21
N PRO A 73 2.89 -2.11 8.29
CA PRO A 73 2.56 -3.41 8.88
C PRO A 73 1.20 -3.41 9.61
N ARG A 74 0.60 -2.26 9.86
CA ARG A 74 -0.70 -2.16 10.57
C ARG A 74 -1.80 -2.84 9.76
N PRO A 75 -2.62 -3.70 10.38
CA PRO A 75 -3.72 -4.35 9.68
C PRO A 75 -4.73 -3.34 9.13
N LEU A 76 -5.20 -3.60 7.91
CA LEU A 76 -6.30 -2.91 7.28
C LEU A 76 -7.63 -3.51 7.79
N ALA A 77 -8.39 -2.73 8.53
CA ALA A 77 -9.67 -3.19 9.04
C ALA A 77 -10.71 -3.30 7.91
N ILE A 78 -11.38 -4.46 7.82
CA ILE A 78 -12.47 -4.72 6.87
C ILE A 78 -13.76 -5.08 7.62
N GLY A 79 -14.91 -4.86 6.97
CA GLY A 79 -16.18 -5.35 7.48
C GLY A 79 -16.86 -4.47 8.53
N TYR A 80 -16.64 -3.16 8.52
CA TYR A 80 -17.52 -2.25 9.26
C TYR A 80 -18.91 -2.23 8.58
N ARG A 81 -20.00 -2.40 9.33
CA ARG A 81 -21.35 -2.46 8.74
C ARG A 81 -21.78 -1.13 8.11
N GLU A 82 -21.31 -0.04 8.69
CA GLU A 82 -21.52 1.34 8.23
C GLU A 82 -20.74 1.64 6.95
N PHE A 83 -19.64 0.91 6.73
CA PHE A 83 -18.76 1.01 5.56
C PHE A 83 -18.42 -0.39 5.04
N PRO A 84 -19.41 -1.09 4.44
CA PRO A 84 -19.30 -2.52 4.15
C PRO A 84 -18.27 -2.83 3.06
N ILE A 85 -17.88 -1.81 2.27
CA ILE A 85 -16.91 -1.93 1.19
C ILE A 85 -15.53 -1.52 1.70
N THR A 86 -14.57 -2.43 1.65
CA THR A 86 -13.16 -2.13 1.88
C THR A 86 -12.33 -2.43 0.64
N MET A 87 -11.65 -1.40 0.16
CA MET A 87 -10.77 -1.45 -0.99
C MET A 87 -9.34 -1.74 -0.53
N LEU A 88 -8.75 -2.82 -1.05
CA LEU A 88 -7.39 -3.27 -0.77
C LEU A 88 -6.54 -3.11 -2.06
N PRO A 89 -6.05 -1.89 -2.35
CA PRO A 89 -5.27 -1.63 -3.55
C PRO A 89 -3.84 -2.20 -3.44
N ALA A 90 -3.16 -2.36 -4.58
CA ALA A 90 -1.78 -2.82 -4.65
C ALA A 90 -0.76 -1.94 -3.88
N ARG A 91 -1.08 -0.65 -3.66
CA ARG A 91 -0.25 0.24 -2.84
C ARG A 91 -0.14 -0.21 -1.39
N ASP A 92 -1.19 -0.84 -0.87
CA ASP A 92 -1.34 -1.25 0.53
C ASP A 92 -1.06 -2.76 0.71
N GLY A 93 -0.82 -3.47 -0.38
CA GLY A 93 -0.47 -4.90 -0.39
C GLY A 93 1.01 -5.12 -0.64
N GLU A 94 1.54 -6.25 -0.19
CA GLU A 94 2.88 -6.74 -0.44
C GLU A 94 2.88 -7.76 -1.58
N PRO A 95 3.60 -7.50 -2.70
CA PRO A 95 3.85 -8.52 -3.70
C PRO A 95 4.97 -9.46 -3.22
N ARG A 96 4.73 -10.77 -3.29
CA ARG A 96 5.70 -11.82 -2.92
C ARG A 96 6.07 -12.66 -4.13
N GLY A 97 7.26 -13.28 -4.08
CA GLY A 97 7.82 -14.03 -5.19
C GLY A 97 8.41 -13.11 -6.26
N GLU A 98 8.03 -13.32 -7.51
CA GLU A 98 8.43 -12.50 -8.66
C GLU A 98 7.43 -11.41 -9.02
N MET A 99 6.25 -11.39 -8.41
CA MET A 99 5.29 -10.30 -8.54
C MET A 99 5.94 -8.96 -8.15
N ARG A 100 5.67 -7.91 -8.92
CA ARG A 100 6.19 -6.55 -8.68
C ARG A 100 5.08 -5.53 -8.74
N ARG A 101 5.39 -4.31 -8.33
CA ARG A 101 4.57 -3.14 -8.66
C ARG A 101 4.96 -2.62 -10.03
N SER A 102 4.01 -2.03 -10.72
CA SER A 102 4.17 -1.35 -12.01
C SER A 102 5.19 -0.20 -11.97
N SER A 103 5.46 0.37 -10.79
CA SER A 103 6.56 1.31 -10.57
C SER A 103 7.13 1.23 -9.15
N LYS A 104 8.23 1.95 -8.90
CA LYS A 104 8.89 2.03 -7.58
C LYS A 104 8.02 2.77 -6.55
N ALA A 105 7.30 3.81 -6.97
CA ALA A 105 6.37 4.51 -6.10
C ALA A 105 5.11 3.65 -5.89
N PRO A 106 4.74 3.32 -4.65
CA PRO A 106 3.58 2.48 -4.41
C PRO A 106 2.27 3.22 -4.71
N ASN A 107 2.23 4.54 -4.55
CA ASN A 107 1.06 5.35 -4.82
C ASN A 107 0.66 5.25 -6.30
N SER A 108 -0.61 4.96 -6.55
CA SER A 108 -1.16 4.74 -7.90
C SER A 108 -0.52 3.59 -8.69
N SER A 109 0.14 2.64 -8.04
CA SER A 109 0.65 1.42 -8.69
C SER A 109 -0.36 0.27 -8.70
N TYR A 110 -0.06 -0.74 -9.51
CA TYR A 110 -0.76 -2.03 -9.58
C TYR A 110 0.26 -3.17 -9.61
N PHE A 111 -0.15 -4.40 -9.31
CA PHE A 111 0.72 -5.56 -9.39
C PHE A 111 0.83 -6.07 -10.81
N VAL A 112 2.06 -6.41 -11.17
CA VAL A 112 2.49 -6.94 -12.48
C VAL A 112 3.42 -8.12 -12.25
N ASN A 113 3.78 -8.81 -13.33
CA ASN A 113 4.71 -9.94 -13.31
C ASN A 113 4.24 -11.08 -12.39
N TRP A 114 2.93 -11.33 -12.35
CA TRP A 114 2.36 -12.48 -11.67
C TRP A 114 2.42 -13.68 -12.62
N THR A 115 3.50 -14.45 -12.55
CA THR A 115 3.84 -15.46 -13.57
C THR A 115 4.09 -16.85 -12.99
N LYS A 116 4.24 -16.98 -11.67
CA LYS A 116 4.51 -18.26 -10.99
C LYS A 116 3.46 -18.58 -9.93
N PRO A 117 3.13 -19.87 -9.72
CA PRO A 117 2.25 -20.29 -8.62
C PRO A 117 2.78 -19.96 -7.21
N THR A 118 4.08 -19.70 -7.09
CA THR A 118 4.73 -19.24 -5.86
C THR A 118 4.55 -17.74 -5.60
N ASP A 119 4.08 -16.98 -6.59
CA ASP A 119 3.80 -15.55 -6.45
C ASP A 119 2.48 -15.33 -5.72
N SER A 120 2.43 -14.26 -4.92
CA SER A 120 1.19 -13.87 -4.26
C SER A 120 1.12 -12.39 -3.98
N ALA A 121 -0.10 -11.86 -3.96
CA ALA A 121 -0.42 -10.55 -3.42
C ALA A 121 -0.95 -10.73 -1.99
N VAL A 122 -0.37 -10.02 -1.02
CA VAL A 122 -0.69 -10.17 0.39
C VAL A 122 -1.09 -8.85 1.02
N TRP A 123 -2.18 -8.84 1.80
CA TRP A 123 -2.56 -7.70 2.63
C TRP A 123 -2.68 -8.17 4.09
N ASN A 124 -2.13 -7.39 5.02
CA ASN A 124 -2.40 -7.59 6.44
C ASN A 124 -3.76 -6.98 6.74
N ILE A 125 -4.72 -7.78 7.18
CA ILE A 125 -6.09 -7.32 7.44
C ILE A 125 -6.54 -7.65 8.85
N GLU A 126 -7.55 -6.92 9.31
CA GLU A 126 -8.36 -7.25 10.48
C GLU A 126 -9.82 -7.40 10.02
N VAL A 127 -10.38 -8.59 10.16
CA VAL A 127 -11.82 -8.81 9.97
C VAL A 127 -12.53 -8.33 11.23
N VAL A 128 -13.27 -7.22 11.14
CA VAL A 128 -13.97 -6.64 12.28
C VAL A 128 -15.29 -7.35 12.54
N THR A 129 -16.01 -7.69 11.47
CA THR A 129 -17.35 -8.31 11.56
C THR A 129 -17.34 -9.67 10.88
N ALA A 130 -17.82 -10.70 11.59
CA ALA A 130 -18.10 -12.00 10.99
C ALA A 130 -19.18 -11.87 9.90
N GLY A 131 -19.00 -12.51 8.75
CA GLY A 131 -20.02 -12.44 7.69
C GLY A 131 -19.57 -12.99 6.35
N THR A 132 -20.48 -12.92 5.39
CA THR A 132 -20.18 -13.25 4.00
C THR A 132 -19.69 -12.00 3.27
N TYR A 133 -18.54 -12.11 2.64
CA TYR A 133 -17.91 -11.06 1.86
C TYR A 133 -17.98 -11.42 0.38
N ILE A 134 -18.45 -10.49 -0.44
CA ILE A 134 -18.25 -10.54 -1.90
C ILE A 134 -16.84 -10.06 -2.18
N VAL A 135 -16.07 -10.87 -2.90
CA VAL A 135 -14.71 -10.54 -3.31
C VAL A 135 -14.71 -10.17 -4.78
N THR A 136 -14.25 -8.96 -5.10
CA THR A 136 -14.03 -8.52 -6.48
C THR A 136 -12.58 -8.12 -6.72
N LEU A 137 -12.14 -8.28 -7.97
CA LEU A 137 -10.79 -7.98 -8.43
C LEU A 137 -10.86 -6.94 -9.55
N ASP A 138 -10.12 -5.85 -9.41
CA ASP A 138 -9.88 -4.92 -10.52
C ASP A 138 -8.62 -5.35 -11.27
N TYR A 139 -8.80 -5.81 -12.50
CA TYR A 139 -7.75 -6.51 -13.24
C TYR A 139 -7.68 -6.08 -14.71
N ALA A 140 -6.54 -6.38 -15.33
CA ALA A 140 -6.38 -6.49 -16.77
C ALA A 140 -5.70 -7.82 -17.11
N CYS A 141 -6.21 -8.54 -18.10
CA CYS A 141 -5.75 -9.88 -18.49
C CYS A 141 -5.82 -10.04 -20.01
N ALA A 142 -4.72 -10.48 -20.60
CA ALA A 142 -4.65 -10.85 -22.01
C ALA A 142 -5.51 -12.08 -22.30
N ALA A 143 -6.05 -12.18 -23.52
CA ALA A 143 -6.92 -13.30 -23.90
C ALA A 143 -6.25 -14.68 -23.75
N ALA A 144 -4.93 -14.76 -23.95
CA ALA A 144 -4.15 -15.99 -23.80
C ALA A 144 -3.94 -16.43 -22.34
N ASP A 145 -4.18 -15.53 -21.37
CA ASP A 145 -3.94 -15.76 -19.94
C ASP A 145 -5.24 -16.09 -19.16
N VAL A 146 -6.39 -16.03 -19.84
CA VAL A 146 -7.70 -16.40 -19.30
C VAL A 146 -7.72 -17.86 -18.85
N GLY A 147 -8.42 -18.12 -17.74
CA GLY A 147 -8.53 -19.46 -17.15
C GLY A 147 -7.57 -19.74 -16.00
N SER A 148 -6.64 -18.81 -15.71
CA SER A 148 -5.78 -18.88 -14.52
C SER A 148 -6.61 -19.14 -13.26
N LYS A 149 -6.27 -20.19 -12.49
CA LYS A 149 -7.00 -20.59 -11.27
C LYS A 149 -6.45 -19.84 -10.07
N LEU A 150 -7.35 -19.26 -9.28
CA LEU A 150 -7.04 -18.37 -8.19
C LEU A 150 -7.48 -18.95 -6.85
N GLU A 151 -6.72 -18.63 -5.81
CA GLU A 151 -7.01 -18.93 -4.43
C GLU A 151 -6.81 -17.69 -3.57
N LEU A 152 -7.87 -17.25 -2.90
CA LEU A 152 -7.83 -16.25 -1.84
C LEU A 152 -7.95 -16.97 -0.49
N SER A 153 -7.01 -16.76 0.42
CA SER A 153 -7.02 -17.39 1.74
C SER A 153 -6.85 -16.40 2.89
N PHE A 154 -7.51 -16.69 4.01
CA PHE A 154 -7.38 -15.97 5.28
C PHE A 154 -7.68 -16.93 6.45
N GLU A 155 -6.76 -17.06 7.41
CA GLU A 155 -6.95 -17.89 8.63
C GLU A 155 -7.59 -19.27 8.37
N GLY A 156 -7.07 -20.00 7.37
CA GLY A 156 -7.56 -21.33 6.98
C GLY A 156 -8.81 -21.35 6.09
N THR A 157 -9.51 -20.23 5.93
CA THR A 157 -10.59 -20.08 4.94
C THR A 157 -10.01 -19.93 3.54
N LEU A 158 -10.66 -20.54 2.54
CA LEU A 158 -10.22 -20.55 1.16
C LEU A 158 -11.38 -20.28 0.20
N LEU A 159 -11.22 -19.28 -0.67
CA LEU A 159 -12.08 -19.02 -1.82
C LEU A 159 -11.32 -19.38 -3.10
N LYS A 160 -11.88 -20.29 -3.89
CA LYS A 160 -11.35 -20.69 -5.20
C LYS A 160 -12.13 -19.99 -6.30
N GLY A 161 -11.44 -19.57 -7.34
CA GLY A 161 -12.05 -19.02 -8.54
C GLY A 161 -11.10 -19.11 -9.73
N LYS A 162 -11.44 -18.41 -10.81
CA LYS A 162 -10.57 -18.29 -11.98
C LYS A 162 -10.78 -16.96 -12.68
N VAL A 163 -9.81 -16.54 -13.48
CA VAL A 163 -10.00 -15.45 -14.43
C VAL A 163 -10.96 -15.92 -15.52
N SER A 164 -12.14 -15.30 -15.60
CA SER A 164 -13.23 -15.74 -16.49
C SER A 164 -13.23 -15.06 -17.85
N GLU A 165 -12.77 -13.80 -17.93
CA GLU A 165 -12.83 -12.98 -19.13
C GLU A 165 -11.53 -12.24 -19.38
N ALA A 166 -11.20 -12.06 -20.66
CA ALA A 166 -10.11 -11.20 -21.08
C ALA A 166 -10.51 -9.72 -20.93
N PHE A 167 -9.56 -8.90 -20.51
CA PHE A 167 -9.67 -7.44 -20.57
C PHE A 167 -8.28 -6.84 -20.62
N ASP A 168 -7.81 -6.47 -21.82
CA ASP A 168 -6.45 -5.97 -22.01
C ASP A 168 -6.49 -4.56 -22.61
N SER A 169 -6.55 -3.56 -21.74
CA SER A 169 -6.52 -2.14 -22.15
C SER A 169 -5.10 -1.73 -22.53
N PRO A 170 -4.87 -0.94 -23.59
CA PRO A 170 -3.55 -0.37 -23.86
C PRO A 170 -3.05 0.47 -22.67
N LEU A 171 -1.72 0.58 -22.55
CA LEU A 171 -1.08 1.52 -21.64
C LEU A 171 -1.38 2.96 -22.10
N LYS A 172 -1.65 3.85 -21.14
CA LYS A 172 -1.91 5.26 -21.35
C LYS A 172 -0.59 6.02 -21.27
N LEU A 173 0.02 6.29 -22.42
CA LEU A 173 1.31 6.99 -22.47
C LEU A 173 1.17 8.51 -22.30
N GLU A 174 0.00 9.06 -22.63
CA GLU A 174 -0.29 10.50 -22.65
C GLU A 174 -0.99 10.98 -21.36
N GLN A 175 -0.47 10.58 -20.21
CA GLN A 175 -1.10 10.92 -18.93
C GLN A 175 -0.60 12.22 -18.29
N ASP A 176 0.56 12.70 -18.72
CA ASP A 176 1.23 13.86 -18.15
C ASP A 176 1.47 14.91 -19.24
N THR A 177 1.49 16.19 -18.86
CA THR A 177 1.79 17.31 -19.78
C THR A 177 3.29 17.44 -20.10
N ILE A 178 4.12 16.68 -19.39
CA ILE A 178 5.57 16.54 -19.58
C ILE A 178 5.91 15.05 -19.62
N THR A 179 7.11 14.68 -20.07
CA THR A 179 7.56 13.29 -20.03
C THR A 179 7.46 12.72 -18.61
N ARG A 180 6.74 11.61 -18.46
CA ARG A 180 6.58 10.92 -17.19
C ARG A 180 7.94 10.52 -16.61
N PRO A 181 8.28 10.91 -15.37
CA PRO A 181 9.57 10.56 -14.76
C PRO A 181 9.66 9.07 -14.41
N ASP A 182 10.90 8.54 -14.33
CA ASP A 182 11.17 7.21 -13.79
C ASP A 182 10.74 7.15 -12.31
N GLY A 183 9.62 6.48 -12.05
CA GLY A 183 9.06 6.37 -10.70
C GLY A 183 7.53 6.25 -10.68
N GLU A 184 6.87 6.83 -11.67
CA GLU A 184 5.41 6.80 -11.80
C GLU A 184 4.94 5.63 -12.68
N SER A 185 3.83 4.99 -12.29
CA SER A 185 3.25 3.88 -13.05
C SER A 185 2.63 4.39 -14.35
N VAL A 186 2.94 3.77 -15.48
CA VAL A 186 2.15 3.95 -16.72
C VAL A 186 0.84 3.21 -16.52
N MET A 187 -0.28 3.93 -16.53
CA MET A 187 -1.58 3.37 -16.18
C MET A 187 -2.24 2.72 -17.38
N ARG A 188 -3.23 1.89 -17.09
CA ARG A 188 -4.19 1.33 -18.05
C ARG A 188 -5.58 1.29 -17.42
N ASP A 189 -6.59 0.99 -18.21
CA ASP A 189 -7.90 0.71 -17.66
C ASP A 189 -7.95 -0.68 -17.03
N PHE A 190 -8.77 -0.83 -16.00
CA PHE A 190 -9.01 -2.08 -15.29
C PHE A 190 -10.50 -2.37 -15.30
N ARG A 191 -10.87 -3.65 -15.45
CA ARG A 191 -12.24 -4.13 -15.32
C ARG A 191 -12.40 -4.81 -13.97
N THR A 192 -13.58 -4.71 -13.38
CA THR A 192 -13.91 -5.46 -12.16
C THR A 192 -14.49 -6.82 -12.53
N MET A 193 -13.99 -7.90 -11.93
CA MET A 193 -14.65 -9.20 -11.93
C MET A 193 -14.96 -9.66 -10.51
N THR A 194 -16.01 -10.45 -10.35
CA THR A 194 -16.33 -11.11 -9.08
C THR A 194 -15.56 -12.42 -8.99
N LEU A 195 -14.71 -12.57 -7.97
CA LEU A 195 -14.03 -13.83 -7.70
C LEU A 195 -14.97 -14.84 -7.05
N GLY A 196 -15.85 -14.37 -6.16
CA GLY A 196 -16.86 -15.17 -5.49
C GLY A 196 -17.20 -14.60 -4.11
N GLU A 197 -17.75 -15.47 -3.25
CA GLU A 197 -18.16 -15.13 -1.90
C GLU A 197 -17.42 -15.99 -0.88
N VAL A 198 -17.01 -15.37 0.23
CA VAL A 198 -16.29 -16.04 1.30
C VAL A 198 -16.86 -15.66 2.65
N ARG A 199 -17.09 -16.64 3.52
CA ARG A 199 -17.44 -16.38 4.91
C ARG A 199 -16.17 -16.20 5.72
N LEU A 200 -16.02 -15.05 6.38
CA LEU A 200 -14.89 -14.76 7.26
C LEU A 200 -15.35 -14.60 8.70
N GLU A 201 -14.52 -15.07 9.62
CA GLU A 201 -14.68 -14.86 11.06
C GLU A 201 -13.73 -13.74 11.53
N PRO A 202 -14.00 -13.10 12.67
CA PRO A 202 -13.16 -12.01 13.17
C PRO A 202 -11.74 -12.49 13.47
N GLY A 203 -10.75 -11.69 13.10
CA GLY A 203 -9.35 -12.09 13.26
C GLY A 203 -8.39 -11.15 12.56
N LYS A 204 -7.11 -11.28 12.90
CA LYS A 204 -6.00 -10.53 12.29
C LYS A 204 -5.09 -11.51 11.59
N GLY A 205 -4.72 -11.22 10.35
CA GLY A 205 -3.88 -12.14 9.58
C GLY A 205 -3.60 -11.66 8.16
N GLU A 206 -2.92 -12.51 7.41
CA GLU A 206 -2.61 -12.27 6.01
C GLU A 206 -3.76 -12.73 5.11
N LEU A 207 -4.41 -11.77 4.43
CA LEU A 207 -5.23 -12.07 3.26
C LEU A 207 -4.30 -12.27 2.07
N ARG A 208 -4.27 -13.50 1.54
CA ARG A 208 -3.35 -13.88 0.47
C ARG A 208 -4.13 -14.26 -0.78
N LEU A 209 -3.81 -13.63 -1.90
CA LEU A 209 -4.27 -14.04 -3.22
C LEU A 209 -3.11 -14.66 -4.00
N ARG A 210 -3.28 -15.90 -4.46
CA ARG A 210 -2.29 -16.64 -5.27
C ARG A 210 -2.96 -17.34 -6.45
N ALA A 211 -2.15 -17.76 -7.42
CA ALA A 211 -2.60 -18.60 -8.52
C ALA A 211 -2.10 -20.03 -8.34
N THR A 212 -2.94 -21.02 -8.65
CA THR A 212 -2.57 -22.44 -8.57
C THR A 212 -2.31 -23.07 -9.92
N ASP A 213 -2.78 -22.44 -10.99
CA ASP A 213 -2.63 -22.89 -12.37
C ASP A 213 -2.62 -21.66 -13.28
N ILE A 214 -1.63 -21.59 -14.18
CA ILE A 214 -1.36 -20.44 -15.05
C ILE A 214 -1.23 -20.97 -16.48
N PRO A 215 -2.33 -20.98 -17.27
CA PRO A 215 -2.32 -21.57 -18.60
C PRO A 215 -1.52 -20.76 -19.63
N GLY A 216 -1.35 -19.45 -19.37
CA GLY A 216 -0.64 -18.52 -20.23
C GLY A 216 0.70 -18.07 -19.66
N LYS A 217 1.11 -16.85 -20.01
CA LYS A 217 2.37 -16.25 -19.58
C LYS A 217 2.26 -15.55 -18.23
N SER A 218 1.08 -15.06 -17.90
CA SER A 218 0.81 -14.36 -16.66
C SER A 218 -0.61 -14.64 -16.16
N VAL A 219 -0.91 -14.24 -14.93
CA VAL A 219 -2.26 -14.36 -14.37
C VAL A 219 -3.11 -13.15 -14.77
N MET A 220 -2.64 -11.94 -14.43
CA MET A 220 -3.24 -10.64 -14.71
C MET A 220 -2.32 -9.52 -14.21
N ASP A 221 -2.57 -8.30 -14.67
CA ASP A 221 -2.24 -7.09 -13.91
C ASP A 221 -3.36 -6.84 -12.88
N LEU A 222 -3.01 -6.77 -11.59
CA LEU A 222 -3.98 -6.65 -10.49
C LEU A 222 -3.86 -5.29 -9.81
N ARG A 223 -4.90 -4.47 -9.89
CA ARG A 223 -4.93 -3.15 -9.23
C ARG A 223 -5.42 -3.21 -7.79
N ARG A 224 -6.44 -4.02 -7.53
CA ARG A 224 -7.18 -3.99 -6.26
C ARG A 224 -7.96 -5.27 -6.00
N VAL A 225 -7.99 -5.69 -4.75
CA VAL A 225 -9.02 -6.59 -4.19
C VAL A 225 -10.05 -5.74 -3.45
N THR A 226 -11.34 -6.00 -3.62
CA THR A 226 -12.40 -5.32 -2.85
C THR A 226 -13.19 -6.35 -2.07
N MET A 227 -13.33 -6.11 -0.77
CA MET A 227 -14.10 -6.93 0.15
C MET A 227 -15.40 -6.17 0.46
N THR A 228 -16.56 -6.75 0.14
CA THR A 228 -17.87 -6.16 0.46
C THR A 228 -18.62 -7.05 1.42
N LEU A 229 -18.80 -6.62 2.66
CA LEU A 229 -19.66 -7.29 3.64
C LEU A 229 -21.12 -7.22 3.18
N LYS A 230 -21.79 -8.38 3.15
CA LYS A 230 -23.23 -8.48 2.87
C LYS A 230 -24.10 -8.11 4.06
#